data_AF-A0A7Y3XLE8-F1
#
_entry.id   AF-A0A7Y3XLE8-F1
#
_cell.length_a   1.000
_cell.length_b   1.000
_cell.length_c   1.000
_cell.angle_alpha   90.00
_cell.angle_beta   90.00
_cell.angle_gamma   90.00
#
_symmetry.space_group_name_H-M   'P 1'
#
loop_
_entity.id
_entity.type
_entity.pdbx_description
1 polymer ?
#
loop_
_entity_poly.entity_id
_entity_poly.type
_entity_poly.pdbx_seq_one_letter_code
_entity_poly.pdbx_strand_id
1 'polypeptide(L)'
;MIEEYSIKIEKMLMAADGYLDLNMYAEARKELVQVPNVYHNHHLYLWLMNRLSVETEDWEMAVTISRTLCEKRPDIVDSWVAYAYAVRRHEKISNARTILLQAIERFSEEAIIPYNLACYECQLGNIEKAKIYLKRALSLDMNFRVIALEDEDLRTLREEIKLW
;
A
#
# COMPACT_ATOMS: atom_id res chain seq x y z
N MET A 1 20.70 18.01 23.76
CA MET A 1 19.46 18.65 23.28
C MET A 1 18.96 18.07 21.95
N ILE A 2 19.75 18.04 20.86
CA ILE A 2 19.30 17.46 19.57
C ILE A 2 19.10 15.94 19.67
N GLU A 3 20.04 15.24 20.30
CA GLU A 3 20.01 13.77 20.45
C GLU A 3 18.87 13.27 21.36
N GLU A 4 18.62 13.99 22.46
CA GLU A 4 17.49 13.73 23.37
C GLU A 4 16.13 13.97 22.70
N TYR A 5 16.05 14.96 21.80
CA TYR A 5 14.86 15.19 20.97
C TYR A 5 14.65 14.03 19.97
N SER A 6 15.72 13.52 19.34
CA SER A 6 15.63 12.37 18.43
C SER A 6 15.08 11.12 19.12
N ILE A 7 15.59 10.81 20.31
CA ILE A 7 15.13 9.66 21.12
C ILE A 7 13.65 9.80 21.49
N LYS A 8 13.19 11.02 21.81
CA LYS A 8 11.78 11.26 22.13
C LYS A 8 10.88 11.01 20.91
N ILE A 9 11.29 11.46 19.72
CA ILE A 9 10.51 11.22 18.50
C ILE A 9 10.48 9.74 18.14
N GLU A 10 11.60 9.03 18.23
CA GLU A 10 11.65 7.59 18.01
C GLU A 10 10.67 6.85 18.92
N LYS A 11 10.62 7.20 20.22
CA LYS A 11 9.66 6.62 21.17
C LYS A 11 8.21 6.90 20.80
N MET A 12 7.89 8.11 20.33
CA MET A 12 6.54 8.44 19.86
C MET A 12 6.14 7.62 18.64
N LEU A 13 7.04 7.46 17.67
CA LEU A 13 6.79 6.64 16.48
C LEU A 13 6.64 5.15 16.83
N MET A 14 7.49 4.63 17.72
CA MET A 14 7.37 3.24 18.22
C MET A 14 6.07 3.02 18.98
N ALA A 15 5.65 3.98 19.82
CA ALA A 15 4.36 3.90 20.52
C ALA A 15 3.20 3.93 19.53
N ALA A 16 3.22 4.82 18.54
CA ALA A 16 2.22 4.88 17.50
C ALA A 16 2.10 3.56 16.73
N ASP A 17 3.23 2.95 16.35
CA ASP A 17 3.24 1.66 15.65
C ASP A 17 2.65 0.54 16.52
N GLY A 18 3.05 0.46 17.79
CA GLY A 18 2.49 -0.50 18.74
C GLY A 18 0.99 -0.31 18.97
N TYR A 19 0.50 0.92 19.00
CA TYR A 19 -0.94 1.18 19.06
C TYR A 19 -1.66 0.76 17.77
N LEU A 20 -1.05 0.98 16.59
CA LEU A 20 -1.62 0.51 15.32
C LEU A 20 -1.70 -1.02 15.25
N ASP A 21 -0.69 -1.74 15.76
CA ASP A 21 -0.72 -3.21 15.85
C ASP A 21 -1.87 -3.73 16.73
N LEU A 22 -2.30 -2.93 17.70
CA LEU A 22 -3.39 -3.25 18.61
C LEU A 22 -4.74 -2.64 18.18
N ASN A 23 -4.82 -2.06 16.98
CA ASN A 23 -6.00 -1.33 16.47
C ASN A 23 -6.47 -0.17 17.36
N MET A 24 -5.56 0.39 18.17
CA MET A 24 -5.79 1.52 19.07
C MET A 24 -5.56 2.85 18.32
N TYR A 25 -6.42 3.11 17.33
CA TYR A 25 -6.21 4.21 16.38
C TYR A 25 -6.23 5.61 17.02
N ALA A 26 -6.99 5.80 18.09
CA ALA A 26 -7.05 7.08 18.79
C ALA A 26 -5.72 7.39 19.51
N GLU A 27 -5.11 6.39 20.12
CA GLU A 27 -3.82 6.47 20.80
C GLU A 27 -2.69 6.64 19.80
N ALA A 28 -2.69 5.87 18.71
CA ALA A 28 -1.75 6.06 17.61
C ALA A 28 -1.80 7.50 17.07
N ARG A 29 -3.01 8.04 16.86
CA ARG A 29 -3.20 9.42 16.42
C ARG A 29 -2.65 10.42 17.43
N LYS A 30 -2.90 10.21 18.73
CA LYS A 30 -2.38 11.10 19.80
C LYS A 30 -0.85 11.16 19.80
N GLU A 31 -0.16 10.05 19.55
CA GLU A 31 1.30 10.05 19.43
C GLU A 31 1.75 10.79 18.17
N LEU A 32 1.16 10.50 17.01
CA LEU A 32 1.58 11.08 15.73
C LEU A 32 1.35 12.60 15.66
N VAL A 33 0.25 13.14 16.20
CA VAL A 33 -0.01 14.59 16.18
C VAL A 33 0.96 15.39 17.08
N GLN A 34 1.63 14.72 18.02
CA GLN A 34 2.65 15.36 18.86
C GLN A 34 4.03 15.43 18.18
N VAL A 35 4.23 14.69 17.09
CA VAL A 35 5.48 14.71 16.33
C VAL A 35 5.65 16.10 15.69
N PRO A 36 6.76 16.83 15.94
CA PRO A 36 6.97 18.15 15.36
C PRO A 36 7.05 18.12 13.83
N ASN A 37 6.52 19.15 13.18
CA ASN A 37 6.42 19.25 11.72
C ASN A 37 7.73 19.02 10.95
N VAL A 38 8.88 19.33 11.56
CA VAL A 38 10.20 19.07 10.95
C VAL A 38 10.45 17.58 10.65
N TYR A 39 9.76 16.68 11.37
CA TYR A 39 9.81 15.23 11.16
C TYR A 39 8.67 14.69 10.30
N HIS A 40 7.71 15.51 9.86
CA HIS A 40 6.58 15.01 9.06
C HIS A 40 7.00 14.50 7.68
N ASN A 41 8.18 14.91 7.21
CA ASN A 41 8.78 14.40 5.99
C ASN A 41 9.67 13.16 6.23
N HIS A 42 9.81 12.70 7.47
CA HIS A 42 10.57 11.50 7.80
C HIS A 42 9.79 10.25 7.37
N HIS A 43 10.48 9.30 6.72
CA HIS A 43 9.83 8.13 6.12
C HIS A 43 8.99 7.31 7.11
N LEU A 44 9.47 7.07 8.33
CA LEU A 44 8.71 6.32 9.35
C LEU A 44 7.41 7.04 9.75
N TYR A 45 7.46 8.37 9.91
CA TYR A 45 6.26 9.13 10.24
C TYR A 45 5.23 9.02 9.12
N LEU A 46 5.67 9.18 7.87
CA LEU A 46 4.79 9.05 6.71
C LEU A 46 4.19 7.64 6.60
N TRP A 47 4.96 6.58 6.86
CA TRP A 47 4.45 5.20 6.87
C TRP A 47 3.37 4.99 7.94
N LEU A 48 3.62 5.43 9.16
CA LEU A 48 2.65 5.30 10.26
C LEU A 48 1.40 6.15 10.05
N MET A 49 1.56 7.36 9.51
CA MET A 49 0.42 8.20 9.13
C MET A 49 -0.38 7.57 7.99
N ASN A 50 0.27 6.99 6.98
CA ASN A 50 -0.44 6.28 5.91
C ASN A 50 -1.21 5.07 6.46
N ARG A 51 -0.57 4.25 7.29
CA ARG A 51 -1.22 3.11 7.96
C ARG A 51 -2.42 3.56 8.77
N LEU A 52 -2.26 4.55 9.65
CA LEU A 52 -3.37 5.12 10.42
C LEU A 52 -4.51 5.61 9.53
N SER A 53 -4.20 6.33 8.45
CA SER A 53 -5.20 6.83 7.51
C SER A 53 -5.94 5.72 6.78
N VAL A 54 -5.24 4.66 6.34
CA VAL A 54 -5.85 3.48 5.72
C VAL A 54 -6.77 2.76 6.71
N GLU A 55 -6.28 2.46 7.92
CA GLU A 55 -7.03 1.71 8.94
C GLU A 55 -8.25 2.48 9.48
N THR A 56 -8.21 3.81 9.40
CA THR A 56 -9.34 4.67 9.79
C THR A 56 -10.16 5.17 8.59
N GLU A 57 -9.89 4.65 7.40
CA GLU A 57 -10.58 5.01 6.15
C GLU A 57 -10.54 6.52 5.80
N ASP A 58 -9.54 7.24 6.29
CA ASP A 58 -9.24 8.61 5.89
C ASP A 58 -8.52 8.62 4.53
N TRP A 59 -9.28 8.30 3.49
CA TRP A 59 -8.74 8.03 2.16
C TRP A 59 -8.09 9.27 1.50
N GLU A 60 -8.57 10.48 1.81
CA GLU A 60 -7.97 11.73 1.33
C GLU A 60 -6.56 11.93 1.91
N MET A 61 -6.41 11.73 3.23
CA MET A 61 -5.10 11.76 3.88
C MET A 61 -4.21 10.61 3.40
N ALA A 62 -4.78 9.40 3.26
CA ALA A 62 -4.04 8.25 2.77
C ALA A 62 -3.42 8.53 1.39
N VAL A 63 -4.16 9.15 0.45
CA VAL A 63 -3.65 9.56 -0.87
C VAL A 63 -2.54 10.60 -0.73
N THR A 64 -2.74 11.63 0.10
CA THR A 64 -1.76 12.70 0.30
C THR A 64 -0.43 12.16 0.83
N ILE A 65 -0.49 11.33 1.87
CA ILE A 65 0.70 10.77 2.52
C ILE A 65 1.39 9.73 1.64
N SER A 66 0.63 8.81 1.03
CA SER A 66 1.22 7.77 0.16
C SER A 66 1.83 8.34 -1.12
N ARG A 67 1.26 9.41 -1.70
CA ARG A 67 1.89 10.15 -2.79
C ARG A 67 3.26 10.69 -2.37
N THR A 68 3.32 11.33 -1.20
CA THR A 68 4.58 11.87 -0.67
C THR A 68 5.60 10.76 -0.38
N LEU A 69 5.16 9.60 0.15
CA LEU A 69 6.00 8.42 0.30
C LEU A 69 6.58 7.96 -1.05
N CYS A 70 5.73 7.82 -2.06
CA CYS A 70 6.11 7.39 -3.41
C CYS A 70 7.10 8.36 -4.06
N GLU A 71 6.89 9.66 -3.94
CA GLU A 71 7.78 10.70 -4.48
C GLU A 71 9.15 10.72 -3.79
N LYS A 72 9.19 10.51 -2.47
CA LYS A 72 10.43 10.51 -1.68
C LYS A 72 11.19 9.19 -1.76
N ARG A 73 10.46 8.08 -1.88
CA ARG A 73 10.98 6.72 -1.90
C ARG A 73 10.50 5.98 -3.15
N PRO A 74 10.84 6.46 -4.36
CA PRO A 74 10.45 5.82 -5.61
C PRO A 74 11.21 4.50 -5.84
N ASP A 75 12.19 4.19 -5.00
CA ASP A 75 13.00 2.98 -4.95
C ASP A 75 12.33 1.82 -4.18
N ILE A 76 11.24 2.08 -3.46
CA ILE A 76 10.56 1.09 -2.62
C ILE A 76 9.23 0.70 -3.23
N VAL A 77 9.03 -0.58 -3.54
CA VAL A 77 7.80 -1.09 -4.17
C VAL A 77 6.55 -0.78 -3.34
N ASP A 78 6.65 -0.91 -2.01
CA ASP A 78 5.52 -0.70 -1.11
C ASP A 78 4.97 0.73 -1.18
N SER A 79 5.80 1.73 -1.48
CA SER A 79 5.34 3.12 -1.56
C SER A 79 4.39 3.33 -2.76
N TRP A 80 4.66 2.64 -3.87
CA TRP A 80 3.80 2.63 -5.05
C TRP A 80 2.51 1.84 -4.80
N VAL A 81 2.59 0.69 -4.12
CA VAL A 81 1.42 -0.12 -3.76
C VAL A 81 0.50 0.64 -2.82
N ALA A 82 1.05 1.26 -1.77
CA ALA A 82 0.30 2.10 -0.84
C ALA A 82 -0.38 3.27 -1.56
N TYR A 83 0.31 3.92 -2.50
CA TYR A 83 -0.26 5.02 -3.27
C TYR A 83 -1.39 4.57 -4.19
N ALA A 84 -1.17 3.50 -4.96
CA ALA A 84 -2.20 2.94 -5.82
C ALA A 84 -3.41 2.47 -5.01
N TYR A 85 -3.21 1.84 -3.85
CA TYR A 85 -4.29 1.38 -2.99
C TYR A 85 -5.12 2.55 -2.45
N ALA A 86 -4.47 3.60 -1.92
CA ALA A 86 -5.18 4.79 -1.45
C ALA A 86 -5.98 5.47 -2.58
N VAL A 87 -5.38 5.62 -3.78
CA VAL A 87 -6.05 6.19 -4.95
C VAL A 87 -7.24 5.35 -5.42
N ARG A 88 -7.13 4.02 -5.36
CA ARG A 88 -8.26 3.13 -5.67
C ARG A 88 -9.44 3.40 -4.77
N ARG A 89 -9.19 3.60 -3.47
CA ARG A 89 -10.23 3.77 -2.43
C ARG A 89 -10.83 5.18 -2.41
N HIS A 90 -10.02 6.20 -2.67
CA HIS A 90 -10.45 7.59 -2.66
C HIS A 90 -11.05 8.05 -4.00
N GLU A 91 -10.44 7.63 -5.11
CA GLU A 91 -10.75 8.15 -6.43
C GLU A 91 -11.38 7.06 -7.33
N LYS A 92 -10.59 6.49 -8.24
CA LYS A 92 -11.03 5.50 -9.23
C LYS A 92 -9.93 4.48 -9.46
N ILE A 93 -10.35 3.23 -9.65
CA ILE A 93 -9.44 2.11 -9.90
C ILE A 93 -8.59 2.29 -11.18
N SER A 94 -9.08 3.04 -12.18
CA SER A 94 -8.32 3.38 -13.39
C SER A 94 -7.09 4.25 -13.09
N ASN A 95 -7.17 5.14 -12.10
CA ASN A 95 -6.06 6.00 -11.69
C ASN A 95 -5.02 5.16 -10.94
N ALA A 96 -5.48 4.31 -10.01
CA ALA A 96 -4.64 3.35 -9.29
C ALA A 96 -3.89 2.40 -10.24
N ARG A 97 -4.58 1.88 -11.26
CA ARG A 97 -3.99 1.09 -12.33
C ARG A 97 -2.87 1.83 -13.05
N THR A 98 -3.06 3.11 -13.34
CA THR A 98 -2.05 3.93 -14.04
C THR A 98 -0.77 4.05 -13.21
N ILE A 99 -0.91 4.21 -11.89
CA ILE A 99 0.23 4.24 -10.95
C ILE A 99 1.00 2.91 -10.99
N LEU A 100 0.31 1.77 -10.92
CA LEU A 100 0.99 0.46 -10.94
C LEU A 100 1.60 0.11 -12.30
N LEU A 101 1.06 0.62 -13.40
CA LEU A 101 1.68 0.50 -14.72
C LEU A 101 2.98 1.29 -14.83
N GLN A 102 3.12 2.40 -14.11
CA GLN A 102 4.42 3.09 -14.01
C GLN A 102 5.38 2.30 -13.11
N ALA A 103 4.88 1.76 -12.00
CA ALA A 103 5.69 0.98 -11.07
C ALA A 103 6.26 -0.30 -11.70
N ILE A 104 5.51 -1.00 -12.56
CA ILE A 104 5.96 -2.29 -13.13
C ILE A 104 7.19 -2.15 -14.03
N GLU A 105 7.42 -0.98 -14.64
CA GLU A 105 8.64 -0.69 -15.43
C GLU A 105 9.88 -0.66 -14.54
N ARG A 106 9.72 -0.33 -13.26
CA ARG A 106 10.78 -0.19 -12.27
C ARG A 106 10.96 -1.44 -11.41
N PHE A 107 9.88 -2.17 -11.16
CA PHE A 107 9.82 -3.32 -10.27
C PHE A 107 9.37 -4.58 -11.01
N SER A 108 10.09 -4.95 -12.08
CA SER A 108 9.70 -6.06 -12.96
C SER A 108 9.68 -7.43 -12.29
N GLU A 109 10.44 -7.58 -11.19
CA GLU A 109 10.58 -8.83 -10.43
C GLU A 109 9.74 -8.85 -9.14
N GLU A 110 9.03 -7.77 -8.81
CA GLU A 110 8.18 -7.70 -7.61
C GLU A 110 6.78 -8.21 -7.92
N ALA A 111 6.45 -9.42 -7.46
CA ALA A 111 5.17 -10.10 -7.73
C ALA A 111 3.92 -9.30 -7.30
N ILE A 112 4.05 -8.45 -6.27
CA ILE A 112 2.95 -7.65 -5.72
C ILE A 112 2.38 -6.64 -6.73
N ILE A 113 3.19 -6.13 -7.65
CA ILE A 113 2.76 -5.17 -8.68
C ILE A 113 1.82 -5.83 -9.71
N PRO A 114 2.24 -6.89 -10.44
CA PRO A 114 1.34 -7.60 -11.34
C PRO A 114 0.16 -8.24 -10.59
N TYR A 115 0.31 -8.64 -9.33
CA TYR A 115 -0.84 -9.13 -8.55
C TYR A 115 -1.93 -8.05 -8.40
N ASN A 116 -1.58 -6.85 -7.94
CA ASN A 116 -2.55 -5.76 -7.80
C ASN A 116 -3.10 -5.30 -9.15
N LEU A 117 -2.27 -5.28 -10.21
CA LEU A 117 -2.75 -5.02 -11.57
C LEU A 117 -3.77 -6.05 -12.02
N ALA A 118 -3.58 -7.33 -11.71
CA ALA A 118 -4.57 -8.36 -12.03
C ALA A 118 -5.91 -8.10 -11.34
N CYS A 119 -5.88 -7.75 -10.04
CA CYS A 119 -7.07 -7.39 -9.27
C CYS A 119 -7.80 -6.21 -9.93
N TYR A 120 -7.05 -5.15 -10.29
CA TYR A 120 -7.63 -3.96 -10.89
C TYR A 120 -8.19 -4.20 -12.29
N GLU A 121 -7.50 -4.98 -13.13
CA GLU A 121 -8.00 -5.34 -14.45
C GLU A 121 -9.24 -6.23 -14.34
N CYS A 122 -9.31 -7.14 -13.36
CA CYS A 122 -10.48 -7.98 -13.14
C CYS A 122 -11.70 -7.15 -12.74
N GLN A 123 -11.52 -6.23 -11.79
CA GLN A 123 -12.56 -5.29 -11.35
C GLN A 123 -13.01 -4.31 -12.46
N LEU A 124 -12.12 -4.00 -13.40
CA LEU A 124 -12.44 -3.20 -14.60
C LEU A 124 -13.11 -4.03 -15.72
N GLY A 125 -13.28 -5.35 -15.54
CA GLY A 125 -13.82 -6.25 -16.56
C GLY A 125 -12.84 -6.63 -17.66
N ASN A 126 -11.57 -6.25 -17.56
CA ASN A 126 -10.50 -6.58 -18.51
C ASN A 126 -9.92 -7.97 -18.22
N ILE A 127 -10.79 -8.99 -18.28
CA ILE A 127 -10.50 -10.35 -17.80
C ILE A 127 -9.23 -10.96 -18.40
N GLU A 128 -9.01 -10.80 -19.71
CA GLU A 128 -7.82 -11.36 -20.36
C GLU A 128 -6.52 -10.67 -19.90
N LYS A 129 -6.56 -9.36 -19.63
CA LYS A 129 -5.40 -8.65 -19.05
C LYS A 129 -5.16 -9.07 -17.60
N ALA A 130 -6.23 -9.27 -16.84
CA ALA A 130 -6.13 -9.76 -15.47
C ALA A 130 -5.42 -11.12 -15.40
N LYS A 131 -5.74 -12.04 -16.32
CA LYS A 131 -5.05 -13.34 -16.42
C LYS A 131 -3.57 -13.20 -16.73
N ILE A 132 -3.20 -12.32 -17.66
CA ILE A 132 -1.80 -12.09 -18.03
C ILE A 132 -1.01 -11.61 -16.81
N TYR A 133 -1.53 -10.60 -16.10
CA TYR A 133 -0.86 -10.08 -14.91
C TYR A 133 -0.82 -11.10 -13.78
N LEU A 134 -1.91 -11.84 -13.52
CA LEU A 134 -1.93 -12.81 -12.43
C LEU A 134 -0.94 -13.96 -12.70
N LYS A 135 -0.88 -14.48 -13.93
CA LYS A 135 0.13 -15.47 -14.31
C LYS A 135 1.56 -14.95 -14.15
N ARG A 136 1.81 -13.67 -14.47
CA ARG A 136 3.12 -13.05 -14.20
C ARG A 136 3.40 -13.00 -12.70
N ALA A 137 2.44 -12.59 -11.87
CA ALA A 137 2.59 -12.60 -10.42
C ALA A 137 2.92 -14.00 -9.88
N LEU A 138 2.18 -15.03 -10.31
CA LEU A 138 2.42 -16.42 -9.90
C LEU A 138 3.75 -16.98 -10.39
N SER A 139 4.25 -16.52 -11.54
CA SER A 139 5.58 -16.92 -12.04
C SER A 139 6.72 -16.34 -11.21
N LEU A 140 6.49 -15.20 -10.54
CA LEU A 140 7.46 -14.54 -9.67
C LEU A 140 7.36 -15.07 -8.24
N ASP A 141 6.14 -15.24 -7.73
CA ASP A 141 5.86 -15.83 -6.42
C ASP A 141 4.54 -16.61 -6.42
N MET A 142 4.65 -17.92 -6.30
CA MET A 142 3.51 -18.84 -6.30
C MET A 142 2.62 -18.69 -5.05
N ASN A 143 3.11 -18.07 -3.96
CA ASN A 143 2.32 -17.85 -2.75
C ASN A 143 1.09 -16.97 -3.01
N PHE A 144 1.16 -16.07 -4.00
CA PHE A 144 0.01 -15.27 -4.43
C PHE A 144 -1.16 -16.12 -4.94
N ARG A 145 -0.98 -17.40 -5.30
CA ARG A 145 -2.09 -18.27 -5.69
C ARG A 145 -3.09 -18.47 -4.56
N VAL A 146 -2.59 -18.64 -3.34
CA VAL A 146 -3.44 -18.80 -2.15
C VAL A 146 -4.23 -17.52 -1.89
N ILE A 147 -3.55 -16.36 -2.00
CA ILE A 147 -4.17 -15.05 -1.83
C ILE A 147 -5.24 -14.82 -2.93
N ALA A 148 -4.90 -15.12 -4.19
CA ALA A 148 -5.77 -14.94 -5.34
C ALA A 148 -7.05 -15.77 -5.29
N LEU A 149 -7.01 -16.97 -4.69
CA LEU A 149 -8.19 -17.82 -4.55
C LEU A 149 -9.22 -17.22 -3.58
N GLU A 150 -8.76 -16.50 -2.56
CA GLU A 150 -9.62 -15.87 -1.55
C GLU A 150 -9.96 -14.41 -1.89
N ASP A 151 -9.23 -13.79 -2.82
CA ASP A 151 -9.45 -12.40 -3.20
C ASP A 151 -10.78 -12.22 -3.97
N GLU A 152 -11.68 -11.41 -3.43
CA GLU A 152 -12.96 -11.09 -4.07
C GLU A 152 -12.79 -10.26 -5.34
N ASP A 153 -11.68 -9.52 -5.49
CA ASP A 153 -11.42 -8.79 -6.73
C ASP A 153 -11.22 -9.74 -7.91
N LEU A 154 -10.74 -10.94 -7.64
CA LEU A 154 -10.41 -11.99 -8.60
C LEU A 154 -11.47 -13.08 -8.69
N ARG A 155 -12.64 -12.88 -8.09
CA ARG A 155 -13.74 -13.88 -8.05
C ARG A 155 -14.08 -14.45 -9.43
N THR A 156 -14.08 -13.62 -10.47
CA THR A 156 -14.36 -14.05 -11.87
C THR A 156 -13.34 -15.06 -12.40
N LEU A 157 -12.10 -15.02 -11.89
CA LEU A 157 -11.00 -15.92 -12.28
C LEU A 157 -10.84 -17.11 -11.34
N ARG A 158 -11.59 -17.20 -10.24
CA ARG A 158 -11.37 -18.19 -9.16
C ARG A 158 -11.35 -19.64 -9.66
N GLU A 159 -12.25 -20.01 -10.56
CA GLU A 159 -12.25 -21.37 -11.14
C GLU A 159 -11.05 -21.61 -12.07
N GLU A 160 -10.58 -20.60 -12.80
CA GLU A 160 -9.38 -20.73 -13.64
C GLU A 160 -8.12 -20.85 -12.78
N ILE A 161 -8.01 -20.07 -11.70
CA ILE A 161 -6.86 -20.08 -10.78
C ILE A 161 -6.66 -21.46 -10.15
N LYS A 162 -7.75 -22.20 -9.86
CA LYS A 162 -7.64 -23.58 -9.36
C LYS A 162 -6.90 -24.52 -10.31
N LEU A 163 -6.90 -24.22 -11.60
CA LEU A 163 -6.27 -25.01 -12.65
C LEU A 163 -4.82 -24.57 -12.96
N TRP A 164 -4.37 -23.45 -12.40
CA TRP A 164 -3.00 -22.94 -12.56
C TRP A 164 -2.06 -23.50 -11.49
#